data_AF-A0A9E3LNB4-F1
#
_entry.id   AF-A0A9E3LNB4-F1
#
_cell.length_a   1.000
_cell.length_b   1.000
_cell.length_c   1.000
_cell.angle_alpha   90.00
_cell.angle_beta   90.00
_cell.angle_gamma   90.00
#
_symmetry.space_group_name_H-M   'P 1'
#
loop_
_entity.id
_entity.type
_entity.pdbx_description
1 polymer ?
#
loop_
_entity_poly.entity_id
_entity_poly.type
_entity_poly.pdbx_seq_one_letter_code
_entity_poly.pdbx_strand_id
1 'polypeptide(L)'
;IFDGTDAVMLSGETAAGRYPVEAVRTMARIIEVAESSGELVHPLPKPQEGLALARIVAKAAVQVAGDLKAKAIVVFSFSGASVQLVSKFRPPVPIVGLTTREPPLRRMALMWGTDSALVPERDHSRDLILSAEEVCLRGGYGQRGDSIVIVSGIPGGHGGTNRLMVHRLGSAPD
;
A
#
# COMPACT_ATOMS: atom_id res chain seq x y z
N ILE A 1 -3.17 -6.98 -16.65
CA ILE A 1 -1.96 -6.45 -15.99
C ILE A 1 -1.57 -5.14 -16.64
N PHE A 2 -1.20 -5.12 -17.92
CA PHE A 2 -0.97 -3.87 -18.68
C PHE A 2 -2.16 -2.91 -18.69
N ASP A 3 -3.39 -3.42 -18.74
CA ASP A 3 -4.61 -2.59 -18.64
C ASP A 3 -4.83 -1.94 -17.26
N GLY A 4 -3.98 -2.28 -16.27
CA GLY A 4 -4.04 -1.71 -14.93
C GLY A 4 -5.09 -2.30 -14.00
N THR A 5 -5.52 -3.56 -14.22
CA THR A 5 -6.37 -4.27 -13.24
C THR A 5 -5.67 -4.43 -11.89
N ASP A 6 -6.41 -4.27 -10.79
CA ASP A 6 -5.88 -4.47 -9.43
C ASP A 6 -5.77 -5.95 -9.06
N ALA A 7 -6.67 -6.78 -9.60
CA ALA A 7 -6.71 -8.22 -9.33
C ALA A 7 -7.14 -8.99 -10.58
N VAL A 8 -6.87 -10.29 -10.54
CA VAL A 8 -7.30 -11.28 -11.53
C VAL A 8 -8.00 -12.41 -10.81
N MET A 9 -9.02 -12.99 -11.43
CA MET A 9 -9.84 -14.02 -10.81
C MET A 9 -9.68 -15.34 -11.57
N LEU A 10 -9.39 -16.39 -10.81
CA LEU A 10 -9.50 -17.78 -11.27
C LEU A 10 -10.87 -18.31 -10.84
N SER A 11 -11.58 -18.95 -11.76
CA SER A 11 -12.93 -19.47 -11.55
C SER A 11 -12.91 -20.99 -11.54
N GLY A 12 -13.22 -21.63 -12.67
CA GLY A 12 -13.25 -23.09 -12.80
C GLY A 12 -11.88 -23.73 -12.58
N GLU A 13 -10.81 -22.99 -12.86
CA GLU A 13 -9.42 -23.41 -12.70
C GLU A 13 -9.12 -23.82 -11.25
N THR A 14 -9.63 -23.06 -10.28
CA THR A 14 -9.43 -23.33 -8.85
C THR A 14 -10.63 -24.00 -8.19
N ALA A 15 -11.85 -23.82 -8.72
CA ALA A 15 -13.06 -24.36 -8.11
C ALA A 15 -13.26 -25.87 -8.38
N ALA A 16 -12.97 -26.32 -9.61
CA ALA A 16 -13.19 -27.72 -10.02
C ALA A 16 -12.08 -28.27 -10.94
N GLY A 17 -11.01 -27.49 -11.15
CA GLY A 17 -9.90 -27.85 -12.02
C GLY A 17 -9.05 -28.99 -11.46
N ARG A 18 -8.34 -29.69 -12.36
CA ARG A 18 -7.41 -30.78 -11.99
C ARG A 18 -6.10 -30.28 -11.36
N TYR A 19 -5.77 -29.00 -11.55
CA TYR A 19 -4.48 -28.40 -11.16
C TYR A 19 -4.67 -27.01 -10.52
N PRO A 20 -5.42 -26.91 -9.40
CA PRO A 20 -5.77 -25.60 -8.82
C PRO A 20 -4.56 -24.84 -8.28
N VAL A 21 -3.55 -25.55 -7.75
CA VAL A 21 -2.33 -24.94 -7.20
C VAL A 21 -1.43 -24.43 -8.34
N GLU A 22 -1.29 -25.21 -9.41
CA GLU A 22 -0.51 -24.85 -10.58
C GLU A 22 -1.14 -23.66 -11.32
N ALA A 23 -2.46 -23.59 -11.38
CA ALA A 23 -3.17 -22.45 -11.96
C ALA A 23 -2.81 -21.15 -11.24
N VAL A 24 -2.86 -21.13 -9.90
CA VAL A 24 -2.46 -19.97 -9.09
C VAL A 24 -0.98 -19.63 -9.28
N ARG A 25 -0.07 -20.63 -9.20
CA ARG A 25 1.37 -20.41 -9.39
C ARG A 25 1.72 -19.88 -10.78
N THR A 26 1.05 -20.38 -11.80
CA THR A 26 1.23 -19.94 -13.19
C THR A 26 0.74 -18.51 -13.35
N MET A 27 -0.42 -18.19 -12.78
CA MET A 27 -0.94 -16.82 -12.82
C MET A 27 0.00 -15.84 -12.11
N ALA A 28 0.47 -16.18 -10.91
CA ALA A 28 1.44 -15.37 -10.18
C ALA A 28 2.71 -15.08 -11.02
N ARG A 29 3.29 -16.11 -11.65
CA ARG A 29 4.47 -15.96 -12.51
C ARG A 29 4.21 -15.06 -13.72
N ILE A 30 3.04 -15.18 -14.36
CA ILE A 30 2.66 -14.32 -15.49
C ILE A 30 2.59 -12.86 -15.04
N ILE A 31 2.00 -12.60 -13.87
CA ILE A 31 1.90 -11.25 -13.30
C ILE A 31 3.29 -10.69 -13.01
N GLU A 32 4.15 -11.44 -12.31
CA GLU A 32 5.52 -11.02 -11.98
C GLU A 32 6.33 -10.64 -13.22
N VAL A 33 6.26 -11.47 -14.28
CA VAL A 33 6.94 -11.19 -15.55
C VAL A 33 6.37 -9.93 -16.20
N ALA A 34 5.05 -9.79 -16.26
CA ALA A 34 4.41 -8.62 -16.87
C ALA A 34 4.70 -7.33 -16.10
N GLU A 35 4.78 -7.37 -14.77
CA GLU A 35 5.11 -6.21 -13.95
C GLU A 35 6.59 -5.82 -14.04
N SER A 36 7.48 -6.78 -14.32
CA SER A 36 8.92 -6.54 -14.50
C SER A 36 9.30 -5.96 -15.86
N SER A 37 8.40 -5.95 -16.86
CA SER A 37 8.76 -5.57 -18.24
C SER A 37 9.02 -4.07 -18.43
N GLY A 38 8.61 -3.22 -17.48
CA GLY A 38 8.68 -1.76 -17.61
C GLY A 38 7.66 -1.17 -18.59
N GLU A 39 6.82 -2.01 -19.21
CA GLU A 39 5.78 -1.61 -20.17
C GLU A 39 4.43 -1.29 -19.50
N LEU A 40 4.41 -1.25 -18.16
CA LEU A 40 3.24 -0.84 -17.39
C LEU A 40 2.94 0.64 -17.62
N VAL A 41 2.14 0.94 -18.63
CA VAL A 41 1.60 2.27 -18.88
C VAL A 41 0.29 2.40 -18.11
N HIS A 42 0.38 2.92 -16.88
CA HIS A 42 -0.81 3.21 -16.10
C HIS A 42 -1.17 4.69 -16.22
N PRO A 43 -2.37 5.03 -16.74
CA PRO A 43 -2.81 6.40 -16.79
C PRO A 43 -2.91 6.95 -15.36
N LEU A 44 -2.38 8.15 -15.16
CA LEU A 44 -2.54 8.83 -13.88
C LEU A 44 -4.02 8.91 -13.52
N PRO A 45 -4.40 8.67 -12.25
CA PRO A 45 -5.79 8.70 -11.85
C PRO A 45 -6.40 10.06 -12.17
N LYS A 46 -7.58 10.10 -12.78
CA LYS A 46 -8.28 11.36 -13.13
C LYS A 46 -8.53 12.21 -11.88
N PRO A 47 -8.46 13.55 -11.96
CA PRO A 47 -8.86 14.43 -10.86
C PRO A 47 -10.25 14.07 -10.33
N GLN A 48 -10.42 14.13 -9.01
CA GLN A 48 -11.70 13.87 -8.34
C GLN A 48 -12.00 15.05 -7.42
N GLU A 49 -13.17 15.67 -7.61
CA GLU A 49 -13.64 16.77 -6.78
C GLU A 49 -13.68 16.37 -5.31
N GLY A 50 -13.30 17.31 -4.42
CA GLY A 50 -13.26 17.07 -2.96
C GLY A 50 -12.07 16.24 -2.45
N LEU A 51 -11.22 15.66 -3.32
CA LEU A 51 -10.07 14.83 -2.92
C LEU A 51 -8.70 15.40 -3.36
N ALA A 52 -8.64 16.69 -3.73
CA ALA A 52 -7.43 17.30 -4.28
C ALA A 52 -6.21 17.14 -3.35
N LEU A 53 -6.36 17.47 -2.07
CA LEU A 53 -5.29 17.34 -1.08
C LEU A 53 -4.82 15.90 -0.91
N ALA A 54 -5.76 14.97 -0.69
CA ALA A 54 -5.44 13.55 -0.51
C ALA A 54 -4.72 12.94 -1.71
N ARG A 55 -5.10 13.34 -2.92
CA ARG A 55 -4.43 12.94 -4.16
C ARG A 55 -3.02 13.51 -4.28
N ILE A 56 -2.82 14.78 -3.93
CA ILE A 56 -1.50 15.42 -3.97
C ILE A 56 -0.57 14.73 -2.97
N VAL A 57 -1.04 14.45 -1.75
CA VAL A 57 -0.27 13.71 -0.75
C VAL A 57 0.06 12.30 -1.21
N ALA A 58 -0.90 11.57 -1.79
CA ALA A 58 -0.65 10.24 -2.34
C ALA A 58 0.38 10.28 -3.49
N LYS A 59 0.27 11.23 -4.42
CA LYS A 59 1.22 11.42 -5.50
C LYS A 59 2.63 11.74 -4.96
N ALA A 60 2.71 12.65 -4.00
CA ALA A 60 3.97 13.02 -3.35
C ALA A 60 4.59 11.81 -2.62
N ALA A 61 3.79 10.96 -1.98
CA ALA A 61 4.28 9.75 -1.32
C ALA A 61 4.95 8.79 -2.29
N VAL A 62 4.34 8.56 -3.45
CA VAL A 62 4.93 7.69 -4.49
C VAL A 62 6.23 8.28 -5.03
N GLN A 63 6.25 9.60 -5.29
CA GLN A 63 7.46 10.29 -5.75
C GLN A 63 8.59 10.21 -4.71
N VAL A 64 8.32 10.58 -3.46
CA VAL A 64 9.30 10.55 -2.37
C VAL A 64 9.83 9.14 -2.12
N ALA A 65 8.96 8.13 -2.19
CA ALA A 65 9.38 6.74 -2.03
C ALA A 65 10.37 6.30 -3.12
N GLY A 66 10.13 6.70 -4.38
CA GLY A 66 11.05 6.46 -5.49
C GLY A 66 12.38 7.21 -5.31
N ASP A 67 12.31 8.52 -5.05
CA ASP A 67 13.48 9.40 -4.95
C ASP A 67 14.41 8.97 -3.80
N LEU A 68 13.85 8.56 -2.67
CA LEU A 68 14.62 8.12 -1.49
C LEU A 68 14.92 6.62 -1.49
N LYS A 69 14.50 5.88 -2.52
CA LYS A 69 14.60 4.41 -2.56
C LYS A 69 14.05 3.77 -1.28
N ALA A 70 12.93 4.29 -0.80
CA ALA A 70 12.24 3.78 0.37
C ALA A 70 11.85 2.31 0.14
N LYS A 71 11.79 1.51 1.21
CA LYS A 71 11.46 0.09 1.10
C LYS A 71 9.97 -0.18 1.01
N ALA A 72 9.16 0.72 1.54
CA ALA A 72 7.70 0.62 1.49
C ALA A 72 7.03 1.99 1.67
N ILE A 73 5.77 2.05 1.23
CA ILE A 73 4.84 3.13 1.59
C ILE A 73 3.84 2.56 2.60
N VAL A 74 3.92 3.00 3.86
CA VAL A 74 3.00 2.61 4.92
C VAL A 74 1.84 3.60 4.96
N VAL A 75 0.61 3.12 4.92
CA VAL A 75 -0.57 3.98 4.80
C VAL A 75 -1.58 3.64 5.89
N PHE A 76 -1.86 4.59 6.78
CA PHE A 76 -2.93 4.46 7.76
C PHE A 76 -4.28 4.80 7.13
N SER A 77 -5.26 3.90 7.22
CA SER A 77 -6.59 4.13 6.69
C SER A 77 -7.70 3.41 7.45
N PHE A 78 -8.70 4.18 7.88
CA PHE A 78 -9.88 3.66 8.57
C PHE A 78 -10.92 3.02 7.63
N SER A 79 -10.97 3.46 6.37
CA SER A 79 -11.92 2.96 5.36
C SER A 79 -11.25 2.21 4.21
N GLY A 80 -9.93 2.32 4.09
CA GLY A 80 -9.13 1.86 2.95
C GLY A 80 -8.99 2.89 1.82
N ALA A 81 -9.68 4.03 1.89
CA ALA A 81 -9.67 5.04 0.81
C ALA A 81 -8.27 5.63 0.57
N SER A 82 -7.47 5.83 1.62
CA SER A 82 -6.12 6.37 1.52
C SER A 82 -5.19 5.39 0.80
N VAL A 83 -5.29 4.10 1.14
CA VAL A 83 -4.53 3.03 0.49
C VAL A 83 -4.91 2.94 -0.98
N GLN A 84 -6.20 3.00 -1.28
CA GLN A 84 -6.70 3.00 -2.65
C GLN A 84 -6.14 4.17 -3.46
N LEU A 85 -6.05 5.38 -2.87
CA LEU A 85 -5.48 6.53 -3.55
C LEU A 85 -3.99 6.34 -3.87
N VAL A 86 -3.20 5.81 -2.95
CA VAL A 86 -1.77 5.52 -3.18
C VAL A 86 -1.61 4.42 -4.23
N SER A 87 -2.38 3.33 -4.12
CA SER A 87 -2.35 2.19 -5.06
C SER A 87 -2.67 2.61 -6.51
N LYS A 88 -3.56 3.58 -6.73
CA LYS A 88 -3.85 4.13 -8.06
C LYS A 88 -2.65 4.81 -8.74
N PHE A 89 -1.66 5.26 -7.99
CA PHE A 89 -0.42 5.81 -8.54
C PHE A 89 0.63 4.73 -8.84
N ARG A 90 0.31 3.46 -8.59
CA ARG A 90 1.10 2.27 -8.94
C ARG A 90 2.58 2.42 -8.49
N PRO A 91 2.82 2.61 -7.18
CA PRO A 91 4.17 2.82 -6.68
C PRO A 91 5.10 1.64 -7.00
N PRO A 92 6.39 1.90 -7.24
CA PRO A 92 7.37 0.85 -7.52
C PRO A 92 7.81 0.07 -6.26
N VAL A 93 7.19 0.32 -5.12
CA VAL A 93 7.50 -0.28 -3.82
C VAL A 93 6.21 -0.79 -3.18
N PRO A 94 6.28 -1.83 -2.32
CA PRO A 94 5.11 -2.35 -1.61
C PRO A 94 4.37 -1.28 -0.81
N ILE A 95 3.05 -1.38 -0.79
CA ILE A 95 2.17 -0.58 0.05
C ILE A 95 1.78 -1.43 1.26
N VAL A 96 1.93 -0.88 2.47
CA VAL A 96 1.52 -1.54 3.71
C VAL A 96 0.35 -0.76 4.31
N GLY A 97 -0.87 -1.25 4.09
CA GLY A 97 -2.11 -0.67 4.58
C GLY A 97 -2.39 -1.02 6.04
N LEU A 98 -2.34 -0.02 6.92
CA LEU A 98 -2.60 -0.19 8.35
C LEU A 98 -4.00 0.29 8.71
N THR A 99 -4.73 -0.54 9.45
CA THR A 99 -6.10 -0.22 9.86
C THR A 99 -6.42 -0.80 11.23
N THR A 100 -7.39 -0.23 11.93
CA THR A 100 -7.91 -0.74 13.21
C THR A 100 -9.13 -1.64 13.01
N ARG A 101 -9.55 -1.86 11.75
CA ARG A 101 -10.82 -2.51 11.42
C ARG A 101 -10.64 -3.62 10.40
N GLU A 102 -11.30 -4.75 10.65
CA GLU A 102 -11.24 -5.89 9.75
C GLU A 102 -11.85 -5.67 8.35
N PRO A 103 -12.97 -4.95 8.16
CA PRO A 103 -13.54 -4.83 6.81
C PRO A 103 -12.60 -4.09 5.84
N PRO A 104 -11.97 -2.95 6.20
CA PRO A 104 -10.91 -2.35 5.39
C PRO A 104 -9.72 -3.28 5.16
N LEU A 105 -9.27 -4.04 6.16
CA LEU A 105 -8.15 -4.99 6.02
C LEU A 105 -8.36 -5.91 4.81
N ARG A 106 -9.48 -6.62 4.78
CA ARG A 106 -9.81 -7.56 3.68
C ARG A 106 -9.97 -6.85 2.33
N ARG A 107 -10.52 -5.63 2.33
CA ARG A 107 -10.68 -4.85 1.10
C ARG A 107 -9.34 -4.39 0.53
N MET A 108 -8.41 -3.98 1.39
CA MET A 108 -7.09 -3.50 0.98
C MET A 108 -6.23 -4.60 0.37
N ALA A 109 -6.40 -5.85 0.81
CA ALA A 109 -5.71 -7.01 0.22
C ALA A 109 -6.06 -7.28 -1.26
N LEU A 110 -7.10 -6.63 -1.80
CA LEU A 110 -7.46 -6.69 -3.23
C LEU A 110 -6.96 -5.48 -4.02
N MET A 111 -6.32 -4.51 -3.37
CA MET A 111 -5.77 -3.32 -4.03
C MET A 111 -4.38 -3.65 -4.57
N TRP A 112 -4.05 -3.14 -5.76
CA TRP A 112 -2.76 -3.42 -6.39
C TRP A 112 -1.59 -3.04 -5.47
N GLY A 113 -0.57 -3.90 -5.42
CA GLY A 113 0.69 -3.68 -4.70
C GLY A 113 0.53 -3.51 -3.18
N THR A 114 -0.57 -3.99 -2.60
CA THR A 114 -0.93 -3.71 -1.21
C THR A 114 -0.97 -4.98 -0.36
N ASP A 115 -0.17 -4.97 0.70
CA ASP A 115 -0.38 -5.82 1.87
C ASP A 115 -1.09 -5.02 2.97
N SER A 116 -1.72 -5.70 3.92
CA SER A 116 -2.47 -5.02 4.99
C SER A 116 -2.31 -5.69 6.34
N ALA A 117 -2.33 -4.87 7.40
CA ALA A 117 -2.21 -5.33 8.78
C ALA A 117 -3.18 -4.59 9.71
N LEU A 118 -3.69 -5.34 10.69
CA LEU A 118 -4.42 -4.77 11.82
C LEU A 118 -3.43 -4.19 12.83
N VAL A 119 -3.70 -2.96 13.25
CA VAL A 119 -2.94 -2.28 14.31
C VAL A 119 -3.90 -1.76 15.37
N PRO A 120 -3.48 -1.65 16.64
CA PRO A 120 -4.28 -1.00 17.67
C PRO A 120 -4.61 0.45 17.31
N GLU A 121 -5.73 0.94 17.80
CA GLU A 121 -6.07 2.36 17.69
C GLU A 121 -5.12 3.20 18.53
N ARG A 122 -4.66 4.32 17.95
CA ARG A 122 -3.64 5.20 18.54
C ARG A 122 -4.03 6.66 18.33
N ASP A 123 -3.93 7.46 19.39
CA ASP A 123 -4.29 8.88 19.36
C ASP A 123 -3.08 9.79 19.08
N HIS A 124 -1.87 9.26 19.21
CA HIS A 124 -0.64 10.05 19.08
C HIS A 124 0.14 9.68 17.82
N SER A 125 0.70 10.71 17.17
CA SER A 125 1.54 10.54 15.98
C SER A 125 2.70 9.57 16.19
N ARG A 126 3.35 9.63 17.37
CA ARG A 126 4.46 8.77 17.76
C ARG A 126 4.08 7.28 17.70
N ASP A 127 2.90 6.95 18.21
CA ASP A 127 2.44 5.57 18.26
C ASP A 127 2.12 4.99 16.87
N LEU A 128 1.70 5.84 15.93
CA LEU A 128 1.54 5.44 14.54
C LEU A 128 2.89 5.10 13.91
N ILE A 129 3.93 5.92 14.15
CA ILE A 129 5.28 5.63 13.64
C ILE A 129 5.80 4.30 14.19
N LEU A 130 5.63 4.06 15.50
CA LEU A 130 6.01 2.80 16.13
C LEU A 130 5.26 1.60 15.55
N SER A 131 3.97 1.75 15.27
CA SER A 131 3.16 0.69 14.64
C SER A 131 3.62 0.42 13.20
N ALA A 132 3.94 1.46 12.44
CA ALA A 132 4.49 1.33 11.09
C ALA A 132 5.84 0.60 11.11
N GLU A 133 6.73 0.98 12.03
CA GLU A 133 8.03 0.33 12.19
C GLU A 133 7.90 -1.14 12.57
N GLU A 134 7.06 -1.46 13.55
CA GLU A 134 6.84 -2.85 13.98
C GLU A 134 6.33 -3.71 12.81
N VAL A 135 5.33 -3.23 12.07
CA VAL A 135 4.78 -3.98 10.94
C VAL A 135 5.81 -4.11 9.82
N CYS A 136 6.58 -3.07 9.52
CA CYS A 136 7.63 -3.15 8.50
C CYS A 136 8.71 -4.17 8.84
N LEU A 137 9.23 -4.13 10.07
CA LEU A 137 10.29 -5.03 10.51
C LEU A 137 9.81 -6.48 10.63
N ARG A 138 8.62 -6.71 11.19
CA ARG A 138 8.05 -8.07 11.33
C ARG A 138 7.60 -8.66 10.00
N GLY A 139 7.08 -7.83 9.09
CA GLY A 139 6.59 -8.23 7.78
C GLY A 139 7.66 -8.35 6.70
N GLY A 140 8.92 -7.97 6.99
CA GLY A 140 10.02 -8.04 6.02
C GLY A 140 9.98 -6.94 4.95
N TYR A 141 9.25 -5.84 5.19
CA TYR A 141 9.16 -4.69 4.28
C TYR A 141 10.34 -3.71 4.42
N GLY A 142 11.39 -4.10 5.12
CA GLY A 142 12.60 -3.32 5.37
C GLY A 142 13.35 -3.81 6.60
N GLN A 143 14.59 -3.35 6.76
CA GLN A 143 15.41 -3.61 7.93
C GLN A 143 15.84 -2.30 8.60
N ARG A 144 16.41 -2.41 9.82
CA ARG A 144 16.94 -1.23 10.52
C ARG A 144 17.92 -0.46 9.63
N GLY A 145 17.73 0.85 9.58
CA GLY A 145 18.50 1.76 8.73
C GLY A 145 17.87 2.05 7.37
N ASP A 146 16.88 1.28 6.94
CA ASP A 146 16.11 1.58 5.72
C ASP A 146 15.08 2.69 5.94
N SER A 147 14.75 3.40 4.87
CA SER A 147 13.72 4.44 4.85
C SER A 147 12.36 3.87 4.44
N ILE A 148 11.30 4.33 5.08
CA ILE A 148 9.90 4.12 4.68
C ILE A 148 9.19 5.46 4.53
N VAL A 149 8.14 5.51 3.71
CA VAL A 149 7.26 6.67 3.61
C VAL A 149 5.95 6.35 4.33
N ILE A 150 5.54 7.20 5.26
CA ILE A 150 4.29 7.05 6.01
C ILE A 150 3.28 8.07 5.50
N VAL A 151 2.08 7.59 5.17
CA VAL A 151 0.94 8.40 4.73
C VAL A 151 -0.20 8.23 5.71
N SER A 152 -0.80 9.33 6.17
CA SER A 152 -1.93 9.28 7.10
C SER A 152 -2.82 10.52 7.03
N GLY A 153 -3.91 10.51 7.80
CA GLY A 153 -4.54 11.73 8.29
C GLY A 153 -3.83 12.27 9.54
N ILE A 154 -4.29 13.41 10.06
CA ILE A 154 -3.90 13.91 11.38
C ILE A 154 -4.53 13.00 12.45
N PRO A 155 -3.76 12.44 13.40
CA PRO A 155 -4.30 11.62 14.49
C PRO A 155 -5.34 12.39 15.31
N GLY A 156 -6.42 11.71 15.74
CA GLY A 156 -7.55 12.34 16.44
C GLY A 156 -8.43 13.26 15.58
N GLY A 157 -8.05 13.52 14.31
CA GLY A 157 -8.82 14.35 13.40
C GLY A 157 -9.83 13.57 12.58
N HIS A 158 -11.04 14.12 12.43
CA HIS A 158 -11.98 13.71 11.38
C HIS A 158 -11.54 14.35 10.05
N GLY A 159 -10.54 13.75 9.40
CA GLY A 159 -9.96 14.30 8.18
C GLY A 159 -9.43 13.21 7.27
N GLY A 160 -9.59 13.39 5.96
CA GLY A 160 -9.00 12.51 4.95
C GLY A 160 -7.47 12.56 4.94
N THR A 161 -6.85 11.87 3.98
CA THR A 161 -5.39 11.85 3.83
C THR A 161 -4.82 13.25 3.64
N ASN A 162 -3.94 13.68 4.54
CA ASN A 162 -3.35 15.02 4.49
C ASN A 162 -1.91 15.10 5.03
N ARG A 163 -1.30 13.98 5.43
CA ARG A 163 0.04 13.93 5.99
C ARG A 163 0.93 12.90 5.27
N LEU A 164 2.18 13.30 5.06
CA LEU A 164 3.28 12.46 4.58
C LEU A 164 4.48 12.66 5.51
N MET A 165 5.18 11.58 5.83
CA MET A 165 6.41 11.58 6.62
C MET A 165 7.40 10.56 6.06
N VAL A 166 8.70 10.85 6.15
CA VAL A 166 9.75 9.86 5.92
C VAL A 166 10.27 9.41 7.27
N HIS A 167 10.35 8.10 7.49
CA HIS A 167 10.86 7.52 8.73
C HIS A 167 11.98 6.54 8.42
N ARG A 168 13.01 6.51 9.27
CA ARG A 168 14.11 5.55 9.16
C ARG A 168 13.91 4.44 10.20
N LEU A 169 13.79 3.20 9.75
CA LEU A 169 13.54 2.07 10.64
C LEU A 169 14.66 1.95 11.68
N GLY A 170 14.31 1.84 12.96
CA GLY A 170 15.25 1.72 14.07
C GLY A 170 15.83 3.05 14.57
N SER A 171 15.44 4.21 14.01
CA SER A 171 15.73 5.51 14.65
C SER A 171 14.69 5.85 15.70
N ALA A 172 15.04 6.73 16.64
CA ALA A 172 14.03 7.29 17.53
C ALA A 172 12.92 7.96 16.70
N PRO A 173 11.64 7.78 17.04
CA PRO A 173 10.59 8.58 16.44
C PRO A 173 10.76 10.02 16.92
N ASP A 174 10.96 10.95 15.99
CA ASP A 174 10.93 12.39 16.26
C ASP A 174 9.48 12.85 16.44
#